data_AF-A0A8J6KIR3-F1
#
_entry.id   AF-A0A8J6KIR3-F1
#
_cell.length_a   1.000
_cell.length_b   1.000
_cell.length_c   1.000
_cell.angle_alpha   90.00
_cell.angle_beta   90.00
_cell.angle_gamma   90.00
#
_symmetry.space_group_name_H-M   'P 1'
#
loop_
_entity.id
_entity.type
_entity.pdbx_description
1 polymer ?
#
loop_
_entity_poly.entity_id
_entity_poly.type
_entity_poly.pdbx_seq_one_letter_code
_entity_poly.pdbx_strand_id
1 'polypeptide(L)'
;MPLIPVLRRQRQVKLSEFKANLVYKGGLKNSKHECTLSSQEYVHELRSGISDEKLLNCLESLRVSLTSNPVSWVNNFGHEGLGLLLDVLEKLLDKKQQENIDKKNQYKLIQCLKAFMNNKFGLQRILGDERSLLLLARAIDPKQPNMMTEIVKILSAICIVGEENILDKLLGAITAAAERNNRERFSPIVEGLENHEALQLQVACMQFINALVTSPYDLDFRIHLRNEFLRSGLKAMLPGLKEKENDELDIQLRVFEENKEDDLNELSHRLNDIRAEMEYPFPTKNYFSTSV
;
A
#
# COMPACT_ATOMS: atom_id res chain seq x y z
N MET A 1 7.96 34.03 -3.74
CA MET A 1 7.14 33.01 -4.42
C MET A 1 6.82 31.92 -3.41
N PRO A 2 5.58 31.44 -3.29
CA PRO A 2 5.25 30.46 -2.27
C PRO A 2 6.02 29.16 -2.57
N LEU A 3 6.71 28.59 -1.58
CA LEU A 3 7.50 27.35 -1.70
C LEU A 3 6.62 26.10 -1.97
N ILE A 4 5.32 26.19 -1.67
CA ILE A 4 4.37 25.07 -1.67
C ILE A 4 4.13 24.43 -3.05
N PRO A 5 3.98 25.18 -4.17
CA PRO A 5 3.83 24.59 -5.51
C PRO A 5 5.15 23.99 -6.05
N VAL A 6 6.31 24.47 -5.60
CA VAL A 6 7.63 23.94 -6.00
C VAL A 6 7.90 22.60 -5.31
N LEU A 7 7.53 22.47 -4.03
CA LEU A 7 7.61 21.22 -3.28
C LEU A 7 6.57 20.19 -3.76
N ARG A 8 5.35 20.60 -4.15
CA ARG A 8 4.38 19.72 -4.83
C ARG A 8 4.90 19.19 -6.18
N ARG A 9 5.63 20.01 -6.95
CA ARG A 9 6.30 19.57 -8.19
C ARG A 9 7.44 18.59 -7.91
N GLN A 10 8.27 18.84 -6.89
CA GLN A 10 9.31 17.90 -6.47
C GLN A 10 8.72 16.58 -5.94
N ARG A 11 7.57 16.63 -5.25
CA ARG A 11 6.78 15.46 -4.85
C ARG A 11 6.27 14.69 -6.07
N GLN A 12 5.73 15.36 -7.10
CA GLN A 12 5.35 14.69 -8.35
C GLN A 12 6.56 14.06 -9.08
N VAL A 13 7.72 14.72 -9.06
CA VAL A 13 8.95 14.23 -9.71
C VAL A 13 9.52 13.00 -8.97
N LYS A 14 9.71 13.06 -7.64
CA LYS A 14 10.15 11.89 -6.84
C LYS A 14 9.15 10.74 -6.89
N LEU A 15 7.85 11.03 -6.93
CA LEU A 15 6.79 10.03 -7.08
C LEU A 15 6.77 9.43 -8.50
N SER A 16 7.15 10.20 -9.53
CA SER A 16 7.29 9.70 -10.90
C SER A 16 8.55 8.83 -11.09
N GLU A 17 9.66 9.15 -10.41
CA GLU A 17 10.86 8.29 -10.34
C GLU A 17 10.57 6.99 -9.57
N PHE A 18 9.82 7.08 -8.47
CA PHE A 18 9.35 5.92 -7.73
C PHE A 18 8.38 5.04 -8.55
N LYS A 19 7.45 5.65 -9.29
CA LYS A 19 6.58 4.97 -10.27
C LYS A 19 7.39 4.32 -11.41
N ALA A 20 8.44 4.98 -11.91
CA ALA A 20 9.30 4.44 -12.95
C ALA A 20 10.08 3.20 -12.46
N ASN A 21 10.59 3.20 -11.23
CA ASN A 21 11.31 2.07 -10.65
C ASN A 21 10.43 0.84 -10.37
N LEU A 22 9.13 1.04 -10.07
CA LEU A 22 8.16 -0.06 -9.98
C LEU A 22 7.78 -0.65 -11.35
N VAL A 23 7.85 0.17 -12.41
CA VAL A 23 7.47 -0.23 -13.78
C VAL A 23 8.64 -0.83 -14.57
N TYR A 24 9.90 -0.53 -14.23
CA TYR A 24 11.10 -0.87 -15.02
C TYR A 24 11.99 -2.00 -14.51
N LYS A 25 11.47 -2.97 -13.74
CA LYS A 25 12.17 -4.25 -13.49
C LYS A 25 11.29 -5.44 -13.81
N GLY A 26 11.25 -5.83 -15.08
CA GLY A 26 10.53 -7.04 -15.50
C GLY A 26 10.44 -7.25 -17.01
N GLY A 27 11.57 -7.23 -17.72
CA GLY A 27 11.63 -7.53 -19.15
C GLY A 27 12.66 -8.61 -19.45
N LEU A 28 12.43 -9.84 -18.97
CA LEU A 28 13.20 -11.01 -19.43
C LEU A 28 12.42 -11.69 -20.55
N LYS A 29 12.80 -11.38 -21.80
CA LYS A 29 12.43 -12.21 -22.95
C LYS A 29 13.20 -13.52 -22.83
N ASN A 30 12.51 -14.65 -22.71
CA ASN A 30 13.06 -15.93 -23.09
C ASN A 30 12.03 -16.75 -23.86
N SER A 31 12.47 -17.14 -25.05
CA SER A 31 11.79 -18.00 -26.01
C SER A 31 11.83 -19.45 -25.53
N LYS A 32 10.66 -20.07 -25.41
CA LYS A 32 10.37 -21.49 -25.69
C LYS A 32 8.85 -21.64 -25.61
N HIS A 33 8.23 -22.05 -26.72
CA HIS A 33 6.81 -22.35 -26.81
C HIS A 33 6.48 -23.59 -25.96
N GLU A 34 6.27 -23.40 -24.65
CA GLU A 34 5.37 -24.27 -23.91
C GLU A 34 3.95 -23.87 -24.30
N CYS A 35 3.13 -24.87 -24.64
CA CYS A 35 1.73 -24.70 -25.02
C CYS A 35 1.01 -23.98 -23.88
N THR A 36 0.89 -22.66 -23.99
CA THR A 36 0.32 -21.82 -22.95
C THR A 36 -1.19 -21.95 -23.06
N LEU A 37 -1.82 -22.47 -22.01
CA LEU A 37 -3.27 -22.54 -21.90
C LEU A 37 -3.88 -21.18 -22.28
N SER A 38 -4.98 -21.22 -23.00
CA SER A 38 -5.81 -20.05 -23.26
C SER A 38 -6.31 -19.45 -21.93
N SER A 39 -6.65 -18.17 -21.94
CA SER A 39 -7.19 -17.51 -20.75
C SER A 39 -8.44 -18.19 -20.19
N GLN A 40 -9.25 -18.80 -21.07
CA GLN A 40 -10.49 -19.50 -20.68
C GLN A 40 -10.23 -20.89 -20.09
N GLU A 41 -9.17 -21.57 -20.50
CA GLU A 41 -8.76 -22.83 -19.86
C GLU A 41 -8.33 -22.59 -18.41
N TYR A 42 -7.59 -21.51 -18.11
CA TYR A 42 -7.29 -21.14 -16.73
C TYR A 42 -8.55 -20.83 -15.91
N VAL A 43 -9.51 -20.12 -16.49
CA VAL A 43 -10.80 -19.85 -15.83
C VAL A 43 -11.52 -21.16 -15.49
N HIS A 44 -11.55 -22.11 -16.43
CA HIS A 44 -12.13 -23.43 -16.21
C HIS A 44 -11.39 -24.20 -15.10
N GLU A 45 -10.06 -24.24 -15.12
CA GLU A 45 -9.27 -24.93 -14.09
C GLU A 45 -9.51 -24.35 -12.69
N LEU A 46 -9.45 -23.02 -12.53
CA LEU A 46 -9.71 -22.36 -11.26
C LEU A 46 -11.13 -22.62 -10.74
N ARG A 47 -12.11 -22.70 -11.66
CA ARG A 47 -13.51 -23.00 -11.33
C ARG A 47 -13.72 -24.47 -10.94
N SER A 48 -12.94 -25.39 -11.50
CA SER A 48 -13.13 -26.84 -11.35
C SER A 48 -12.79 -27.41 -9.97
N GLY A 49 -12.27 -26.59 -9.04
CA GLY A 49 -11.96 -27.04 -7.67
C GLY A 49 -10.81 -28.05 -7.61
N ILE A 50 -9.73 -27.77 -8.35
CA ILE A 50 -8.50 -28.58 -8.34
C ILE A 50 -7.86 -28.69 -6.95
N SER A 51 -7.09 -29.76 -6.73
CA SER A 51 -6.35 -29.97 -5.47
C SER A 51 -5.28 -28.88 -5.26
N ASP A 52 -4.86 -28.68 -4.00
CA ASP A 52 -3.93 -27.59 -3.64
C ASP A 52 -2.57 -27.68 -4.37
N GLU A 53 -2.08 -28.89 -4.68
CA GLU A 53 -0.86 -29.07 -5.48
C GLU A 53 -1.07 -28.69 -6.95
N LYS A 54 -2.21 -29.08 -7.53
CA LYS A 54 -2.56 -28.70 -8.92
C LYS A 54 -2.83 -27.21 -9.03
N LEU A 55 -3.44 -26.62 -8.00
CA LEU A 55 -3.64 -25.18 -7.89
C LEU A 55 -2.31 -24.44 -7.96
N LEU A 56 -1.30 -24.91 -7.21
CA LEU A 56 0.02 -24.27 -7.24
C LEU A 56 0.61 -24.24 -8.67
N ASN A 57 0.59 -25.38 -9.35
CA ASN A 57 1.10 -25.50 -10.72
C ASN A 57 0.31 -24.62 -11.71
N CYS A 58 -1.03 -24.60 -11.58
CA CYS A 58 -1.92 -23.75 -12.37
C CYS A 58 -1.57 -22.27 -12.17
N LEU A 59 -1.42 -21.82 -10.92
CA LEU A 59 -1.08 -20.44 -10.59
C LEU A 59 0.34 -20.05 -11.05
N GLU A 60 1.29 -20.97 -11.00
CA GLU A 60 2.65 -20.75 -11.53
C GLU A 60 2.64 -20.48 -13.03
N SER A 61 1.91 -21.31 -13.79
CA SER A 61 1.72 -21.14 -15.23
C SER A 61 0.92 -19.88 -15.56
N LEU A 62 -0.14 -19.60 -14.81
CA LEU A 62 -0.98 -18.42 -14.96
C LEU A 62 -0.19 -17.13 -14.72
N ARG A 63 0.66 -17.08 -13.67
CA ARG A 63 1.52 -15.93 -13.39
C ARG A 63 2.40 -15.60 -14.59
N VAL A 64 3.04 -16.62 -15.18
CA VAL A 64 3.87 -16.42 -16.39
C VAL A 64 3.02 -15.87 -17.53
N SER A 65 1.86 -16.48 -17.77
CA SER A 65 0.93 -16.09 -18.84
C SER A 65 0.42 -14.64 -18.67
N LEU A 66 0.11 -14.20 -17.44
CA LEU A 66 -0.27 -12.82 -17.13
C LEU A 66 0.85 -11.80 -17.40
N THR A 67 2.11 -12.21 -17.27
CA THR A 67 3.28 -11.34 -17.52
C THR A 67 3.75 -11.31 -18.97
N SER A 68 3.60 -12.41 -19.71
CA SER A 68 4.20 -12.57 -21.03
C SER A 68 3.24 -12.29 -22.19
N ASN A 69 1.92 -12.41 -21.96
CA ASN A 69 0.91 -12.20 -22.99
C ASN A 69 0.48 -10.72 -23.11
N PRO A 70 -0.09 -10.31 -24.26
CA PRO A 70 -0.59 -8.95 -24.44
C PRO A 70 -1.74 -8.62 -23.48
N VAL A 71 -1.96 -7.31 -23.25
CA VAL A 71 -3.05 -6.82 -22.39
C VAL A 71 -4.43 -7.34 -22.83
N SER A 72 -4.65 -7.61 -24.12
CA SER A 72 -5.90 -8.23 -24.59
C SER A 72 -6.15 -9.63 -24.00
N TRP A 73 -5.10 -10.41 -23.76
CA TRP A 73 -5.19 -11.70 -23.08
C TRP A 73 -5.57 -11.52 -21.61
N VAL A 74 -4.95 -10.54 -20.94
CA VAL A 74 -5.25 -10.18 -19.55
C VAL A 74 -6.70 -9.69 -19.43
N ASN A 75 -7.18 -8.93 -20.40
CA ASN A 75 -8.57 -8.50 -20.47
C ASN A 75 -9.52 -9.70 -20.55
N ASN A 76 -9.27 -10.63 -21.48
CA ASN A 76 -10.07 -11.83 -21.65
C ASN A 76 -10.13 -12.66 -20.35
N PHE A 77 -8.98 -12.88 -19.70
CA PHE A 77 -8.93 -13.54 -18.40
C PHE A 77 -9.70 -12.76 -17.32
N GLY A 78 -9.51 -11.45 -17.23
CA GLY A 78 -9.98 -10.61 -16.12
C GLY A 78 -11.50 -10.44 -16.01
N HIS A 79 -12.27 -10.82 -17.03
CA HIS A 79 -13.74 -10.79 -16.96
C HIS A 79 -14.29 -11.71 -15.88
N GLU A 80 -13.75 -12.93 -15.77
CA GLU A 80 -14.18 -13.95 -14.79
C GLU A 80 -13.03 -14.39 -13.88
N GLY A 81 -11.82 -14.50 -14.43
CA GLY A 81 -10.65 -15.05 -13.74
C GLY A 81 -10.23 -14.26 -12.51
N LEU A 82 -10.40 -12.93 -12.51
CA LEU A 82 -10.10 -12.11 -11.32
C LEU A 82 -10.98 -12.54 -10.14
N GLY A 83 -12.30 -12.67 -10.34
CA GLY A 83 -13.22 -13.09 -9.29
C GLY A 83 -12.82 -14.44 -8.70
N LEU A 84 -12.48 -15.40 -9.57
CA LEU A 84 -12.02 -16.73 -9.14
C LEU A 84 -10.72 -16.67 -8.33
N LEU A 85 -9.74 -15.84 -8.72
CA LEU A 85 -8.51 -15.67 -7.95
C LEU A 85 -8.80 -15.11 -6.54
N LEU A 86 -9.71 -14.14 -6.44
CA LEU A 86 -10.11 -13.55 -5.17
C LEU A 86 -10.88 -14.55 -4.30
N ASP A 87 -11.77 -15.34 -4.88
CA ASP A 87 -12.53 -16.38 -4.18
C ASP A 87 -11.60 -17.46 -3.61
N VAL A 88 -10.60 -17.88 -4.38
CA VAL A 88 -9.58 -18.84 -3.91
C VAL A 88 -8.72 -18.22 -2.80
N LEU A 89 -8.30 -16.96 -2.95
CA LEU A 89 -7.54 -16.26 -1.92
C LEU A 89 -8.34 -16.13 -0.62
N GLU A 90 -9.61 -15.74 -0.71
CA GLU A 90 -10.52 -15.64 0.44
C GLU A 90 -10.66 -16.98 1.16
N LYS A 91 -10.93 -18.06 0.43
CA LYS A 91 -11.00 -19.42 0.98
C LYS A 91 -9.72 -19.83 1.70
N LEU A 92 -8.55 -19.53 1.11
CA LEU A 92 -7.27 -19.84 1.72
C LEU A 92 -7.00 -19.00 2.97
N LEU A 93 -7.40 -17.73 3.00
CA LEU A 93 -7.26 -16.86 4.18
C LEU A 93 -8.21 -17.24 5.32
N ASP A 94 -9.38 -17.82 5.01
CA ASP A 94 -10.35 -18.28 6.01
C ASP A 94 -10.02 -19.65 6.62
N LYS A 95 -9.07 -20.39 6.03
CA LYS A 95 -8.65 -21.70 6.52
C LYS A 95 -7.97 -21.56 7.88
N LYS A 96 -8.61 -22.11 8.93
CA LYS A 96 -8.13 -22.05 10.34
C LYS A 96 -6.76 -22.71 10.54
N GLN A 97 -6.52 -23.82 9.86
CA GLN A 97 -5.26 -24.55 9.90
C GLN A 97 -4.55 -24.40 8.56
N GLN A 98 -3.46 -23.66 8.57
CA GLN A 98 -2.65 -23.36 7.39
C GLN A 98 -1.56 -24.40 7.21
N GLU A 99 -1.58 -25.12 6.10
CA GLU A 99 -0.52 -26.00 5.66
C GLU A 99 0.52 -25.24 4.84
N ASN A 100 1.68 -25.86 4.63
CA ASN A 100 2.73 -25.24 3.82
C ASN A 100 2.29 -25.00 2.36
N ILE A 101 1.44 -25.88 1.83
CA ILE A 101 0.90 -25.73 0.47
C ILE A 101 -0.05 -24.53 0.36
N ASP A 102 -0.85 -24.26 1.39
CA ASP A 102 -1.75 -23.09 1.43
C ASP A 102 -0.96 -21.79 1.34
N LYS A 103 0.12 -21.67 2.11
CA LYS A 103 1.02 -20.51 2.10
C LYS A 103 1.67 -20.29 0.73
N LYS A 104 2.10 -21.38 0.08
CA LYS A 104 2.64 -21.32 -1.30
C LYS A 104 1.58 -20.84 -2.29
N ASN A 105 0.35 -21.35 -2.19
CA ASN A 105 -0.76 -20.94 -3.03
C ASN A 105 -1.14 -19.47 -2.80
N GLN A 106 -1.26 -19.02 -1.54
CA GLN A 106 -1.48 -17.61 -1.20
C GLN A 106 -0.41 -16.71 -1.83
N TYR A 107 0.87 -17.04 -1.63
CA TYR A 107 1.96 -16.24 -2.21
C TYR A 107 1.88 -16.21 -3.74
N LYS A 108 1.58 -17.34 -4.38
CA LYS A 108 1.44 -17.38 -5.84
C LYS A 108 0.25 -16.58 -6.34
N LEU A 109 -0.88 -16.60 -5.64
CA LEU A 109 -2.05 -15.76 -5.92
C LEU A 109 -1.68 -14.29 -5.88
N ILE A 110 -0.95 -13.84 -4.85
CA ILE A 110 -0.45 -12.45 -4.78
C ILE A 110 0.44 -12.12 -5.98
N GLN A 111 1.31 -13.03 -6.40
CA GLN A 111 2.12 -12.84 -7.62
C GLN A 111 1.28 -12.76 -8.89
N CYS A 112 0.20 -13.54 -9.01
CA CYS A 112 -0.75 -13.45 -10.12
C CYS A 112 -1.48 -12.10 -10.11
N LEU A 113 -1.97 -11.64 -8.94
CA LEU A 113 -2.62 -10.34 -8.81
C LEU A 113 -1.67 -9.21 -9.18
N LYS A 114 -0.40 -9.26 -8.73
CA LYS A 114 0.64 -8.30 -9.12
C LYS A 114 0.81 -8.24 -10.64
N ALA A 115 0.95 -9.40 -11.29
CA ALA A 115 1.08 -9.48 -12.74
C ALA A 115 -0.16 -8.93 -13.46
N PHE A 116 -1.35 -9.29 -12.98
CA PHE A 116 -2.63 -8.82 -13.51
C PHE A 116 -2.76 -7.28 -13.43
N MET A 117 -2.35 -6.68 -12.31
CA MET A 117 -2.38 -5.23 -12.09
C MET A 117 -1.33 -4.42 -12.86
N ASN A 118 -0.37 -5.08 -13.52
CA ASN A 118 0.72 -4.41 -14.23
C ASN A 118 0.28 -3.80 -15.59
N ASN A 119 -0.96 -3.35 -15.67
CA ASN A 119 -1.55 -2.62 -16.78
C ASN A 119 -2.80 -1.87 -16.29
N LYS A 120 -3.22 -0.84 -17.02
CA LYS A 120 -4.35 0.02 -16.63
C LYS A 120 -5.64 -0.77 -16.41
N PHE A 121 -5.94 -1.74 -17.28
CA PHE A 121 -7.18 -2.53 -17.17
C PHE A 121 -7.19 -3.32 -15.86
N GLY A 122 -6.14 -4.10 -15.57
CA GLY A 122 -6.10 -4.95 -14.39
C GLY A 122 -6.11 -4.16 -13.09
N LEU A 123 -5.41 -3.02 -13.05
CA LEU A 123 -5.48 -2.11 -11.91
C LEU A 123 -6.90 -1.56 -11.71
N GLN A 124 -7.57 -1.10 -12.78
CA GLN A 124 -8.95 -0.61 -12.69
C GLN A 124 -9.94 -1.69 -12.24
N ARG A 125 -9.75 -2.94 -12.67
CA ARG A 125 -10.59 -4.07 -12.22
C ARG A 125 -10.42 -4.37 -10.73
N ILE A 126 -9.20 -4.32 -10.21
CA ILE A 126 -8.92 -4.49 -8.77
C ILE A 126 -9.52 -3.35 -7.95
N LEU A 127 -9.38 -2.10 -8.41
CA LEU A 127 -9.94 -0.93 -7.71
C LEU A 127 -11.47 -0.85 -7.80
N GLY A 128 -12.06 -1.50 -8.81
CA GLY A 128 -13.51 -1.58 -9.00
C GLY A 128 -14.19 -2.73 -8.24
N ASP A 129 -13.44 -3.69 -7.70
CA ASP A 129 -13.97 -4.80 -6.91
C ASP A 129 -13.87 -4.49 -5.40
N GLU A 130 -15.00 -4.55 -4.70
CA GLU A 130 -15.10 -4.12 -3.29
C GLU A 130 -14.32 -5.01 -2.32
N ARG A 131 -14.07 -6.27 -2.69
CA ARG A 131 -13.39 -7.26 -1.82
C ARG A 131 -11.87 -7.17 -1.96
N SER A 132 -11.38 -6.72 -3.11
CA SER A 132 -9.97 -6.80 -3.47
C SER A 132 -9.02 -6.13 -2.47
N LEU A 133 -9.30 -4.88 -2.08
CA LEU A 133 -8.47 -4.18 -1.09
C LEU A 133 -8.52 -4.85 0.29
N LEU A 134 -9.70 -5.35 0.69
CA LEU A 134 -9.86 -6.06 1.95
C LEU A 134 -9.07 -7.38 1.96
N LEU A 135 -9.10 -8.16 0.88
CA LEU A 135 -8.34 -9.41 0.79
C LEU A 135 -6.83 -9.17 0.76
N LEU A 136 -6.36 -8.13 0.07
CA LEU A 136 -4.96 -7.72 0.11
C LEU A 136 -4.54 -7.29 1.53
N ALA A 137 -5.37 -6.49 2.22
CA ALA A 137 -5.10 -6.07 3.58
C ALA A 137 -5.08 -7.25 4.57
N ARG A 138 -6.01 -8.20 4.43
CA ARG A 138 -6.04 -9.45 5.23
C ARG A 138 -4.83 -10.34 5.02
N ALA A 139 -4.22 -10.28 3.83
CA ALA A 139 -3.05 -11.08 3.50
C ALA A 139 -1.73 -10.48 4.06
N ILE A 140 -1.76 -9.29 4.68
CA ILE A 140 -0.60 -8.72 5.37
C ILE A 140 -0.29 -9.58 6.61
N ASP A 141 0.72 -10.44 6.50
CA ASP A 141 1.14 -11.36 7.56
C ASP A 141 2.67 -11.31 7.75
N PRO A 142 3.19 -10.76 8.86
CA PRO A 142 4.62 -10.70 9.17
C PRO A 142 5.30 -12.07 9.23
N LYS A 143 4.53 -13.15 9.46
CA LYS A 143 5.04 -14.53 9.44
C LYS A 143 5.33 -15.05 8.04
N GLN A 144 4.90 -14.33 7.00
CA GLN A 144 5.14 -14.64 5.59
C GLN A 144 5.86 -13.45 4.90
N PRO A 145 7.13 -13.17 5.24
CA PRO A 145 7.80 -11.91 4.89
C PRO A 145 7.85 -11.65 3.38
N ASN A 146 8.08 -12.68 2.55
CA ASN A 146 8.12 -12.54 1.10
C ASN A 146 6.75 -12.15 0.52
N MET A 147 5.67 -12.77 1.01
CA MET A 147 4.32 -12.46 0.57
C MET A 147 3.91 -11.06 1.03
N MET A 148 4.16 -10.74 2.31
CA MET A 148 3.86 -9.44 2.88
C MET A 148 4.61 -8.32 2.13
N THR A 149 5.88 -8.54 1.77
CA THR A 149 6.68 -7.58 0.98
C THR A 149 5.98 -7.23 -0.33
N GLU A 150 5.44 -8.23 -1.04
CA GLU A 150 4.72 -7.99 -2.30
C GLU A 150 3.39 -7.25 -2.06
N ILE A 151 2.65 -7.62 -1.02
CA ILE A 151 1.38 -6.98 -0.68
C ILE A 151 1.58 -5.51 -0.34
N VAL A 152 2.50 -5.17 0.57
CA VAL A 152 2.71 -3.77 0.97
C VAL A 152 3.26 -2.93 -0.19
N LYS A 153 4.03 -3.53 -1.12
CA LYS A 153 4.43 -2.85 -2.38
C LYS A 153 3.23 -2.59 -3.29
N ILE A 154 2.33 -3.54 -3.46
CA ILE A 154 1.08 -3.37 -4.21
C ILE A 154 0.24 -2.24 -3.57
N LEU A 155 0.00 -2.30 -2.26
CA LEU A 155 -0.82 -1.31 -1.56
C LEU A 155 -0.17 0.08 -1.56
N SER A 156 1.16 0.17 -1.49
CA SER A 156 1.88 1.42 -1.70
C SER A 156 1.61 2.00 -3.09
N ALA A 157 1.72 1.19 -4.13
CA ALA A 157 1.48 1.62 -5.50
C ALA A 157 0.02 2.08 -5.70
N ILE A 158 -0.95 1.35 -5.13
CA ILE A 158 -2.37 1.72 -5.13
C ILE A 158 -2.59 3.06 -4.42
N CYS A 159 -1.98 3.25 -3.24
CA CYS A 159 -2.08 4.50 -2.48
C CYS A 159 -1.50 5.71 -3.25
N ILE A 160 -0.50 5.47 -4.11
CA ILE A 160 0.24 6.50 -4.85
C ILE A 160 -0.39 6.83 -6.22
N VAL A 161 -1.03 5.85 -6.85
CA VAL A 161 -1.64 5.97 -8.18
C VAL A 161 -3.14 6.22 -8.09
N GLY A 162 -3.76 5.79 -6.99
CA GLY A 162 -5.19 5.91 -6.76
C GLY A 162 -5.68 7.35 -6.70
N GLU A 163 -6.97 7.51 -6.96
CA GLU A 163 -7.70 8.77 -6.76
C GLU A 163 -7.91 9.04 -5.26
N GLU A 164 -8.36 10.24 -4.89
CA GLU A 164 -8.46 10.68 -3.49
C GLU A 164 -9.26 9.71 -2.61
N ASN A 165 -10.33 9.11 -3.14
CA ASN A 165 -11.19 8.16 -2.42
C ASN A 165 -10.55 6.79 -2.19
N ILE A 166 -9.45 6.46 -2.88
CA ILE A 166 -8.79 5.15 -2.74
C ILE A 166 -8.09 5.03 -1.39
N LEU A 167 -7.55 6.13 -0.86
CA LEU A 167 -6.91 6.13 0.45
C LEU A 167 -7.90 5.74 1.56
N ASP A 168 -9.10 6.33 1.56
CA ASP A 168 -10.13 6.04 2.55
C ASP A 168 -10.59 4.58 2.47
N LYS A 169 -10.80 4.06 1.25
CA LYS A 169 -11.12 2.64 1.03
C LYS A 169 -10.01 1.72 1.53
N LEU A 170 -8.76 2.07 1.27
CA LEU A 170 -7.60 1.30 1.71
C LEU A 170 -7.49 1.30 3.23
N LEU A 171 -7.59 2.45 3.89
CA LEU A 171 -7.57 2.55 5.34
C LEU A 171 -8.76 1.81 5.97
N GLY A 172 -9.94 1.86 5.36
CA GLY A 172 -11.10 1.06 5.77
C GLY A 172 -10.84 -0.43 5.68
N ALA A 173 -10.24 -0.90 4.58
CA ALA A 173 -9.85 -2.30 4.39
C ALA A 173 -8.83 -2.79 5.43
N ILE A 174 -7.79 -1.99 5.72
CA ILE A 174 -6.79 -2.30 6.74
C ILE A 174 -7.43 -2.35 8.13
N THR A 175 -8.32 -1.40 8.44
CA THR A 175 -9.06 -1.36 9.70
C THR A 175 -9.93 -2.61 9.87
N ALA A 176 -10.75 -2.95 8.86
CA ALA A 176 -11.61 -4.13 8.90
C ALA A 176 -10.81 -5.46 8.99
N ALA A 177 -9.65 -5.54 8.33
CA ALA A 177 -8.76 -6.70 8.43
C ALA A 177 -8.17 -6.86 9.84
N ALA A 178 -7.89 -5.75 10.51
CA ALA A 178 -7.32 -5.76 11.86
C ALA A 178 -8.37 -6.05 12.94
N GLU A 179 -9.58 -5.49 12.80
CA GLU A 179 -10.72 -5.79 13.67
C GLU A 179 -11.03 -7.29 13.71
N ARG A 180 -11.00 -7.96 12.54
CA ARG A 180 -11.16 -9.42 12.44
C ARG A 180 -10.15 -10.21 13.26
N ASN A 181 -8.97 -9.63 13.51
CA ASN A 181 -7.88 -10.24 14.26
C ASN A 181 -7.72 -9.67 15.67
N ASN A 182 -8.66 -8.83 16.14
CA ASN A 182 -8.62 -8.13 17.43
C ASN A 182 -7.27 -7.45 17.72
N ARG A 183 -6.72 -6.75 16.72
CA ARG A 183 -5.44 -6.05 16.83
C ARG A 183 -5.53 -4.64 16.25
N GLU A 184 -4.56 -3.79 16.58
CA GLU A 184 -4.43 -2.46 15.98
C GLU A 184 -4.09 -2.56 14.49
N ARG A 185 -4.65 -1.65 13.69
CA ARG A 185 -4.61 -1.72 12.23
C ARG A 185 -3.22 -1.62 11.61
N PHE A 186 -2.30 -0.93 12.29
CA PHE A 186 -0.92 -0.74 11.82
C PHE A 186 0.09 -1.67 12.48
N SER A 187 -0.31 -2.44 13.49
CA SER A 187 0.55 -3.39 14.19
C SER A 187 1.24 -4.40 13.25
N PRO A 188 0.56 -5.03 12.25
CA PRO A 188 1.25 -5.97 11.36
C PRO A 188 2.35 -5.30 10.52
N ILE A 189 2.14 -4.05 10.10
CA ILE A 189 3.11 -3.32 9.27
C ILE A 189 4.34 -2.95 10.10
N VAL A 190 4.12 -2.56 11.36
CA VAL A 190 5.19 -2.27 12.33
C VAL A 190 5.98 -3.55 12.66
N GLU A 191 5.32 -4.68 12.90
CA GLU A 191 5.99 -5.98 13.11
C GLU A 191 6.87 -6.38 11.91
N GLY A 192 6.46 -6.04 10.68
CA GLY A 192 7.27 -6.25 9.48
C GLY A 192 8.60 -5.47 9.49
N LEU A 193 8.66 -4.32 10.16
CA LEU A 193 9.89 -3.54 10.36
C LEU A 193 10.80 -4.14 11.43
N GLU A 194 10.26 -4.91 12.37
CA GLU A 194 11.05 -5.55 13.44
C GLU A 194 11.83 -6.77 12.93
N ASN A 195 11.43 -7.36 11.80
CA ASN A 195 12.12 -8.53 11.25
C ASN A 195 13.52 -8.17 10.73
N HIS A 196 14.54 -8.39 11.57
CA HIS A 196 15.92 -8.02 11.28
C HIS A 196 16.54 -8.80 10.10
N GLU A 197 16.03 -9.99 9.80
CA GLU A 197 16.51 -10.87 8.73
C GLU A 197 15.90 -10.51 7.36
N ALA A 198 14.78 -9.77 7.35
CA ALA A 198 14.03 -9.46 6.14
C ALA A 198 14.17 -7.98 5.73
N LEU A 199 15.39 -7.54 5.39
CA LEU A 199 15.67 -6.14 5.02
C LEU A 199 14.75 -5.59 3.91
N GLN A 200 14.43 -6.42 2.91
CA GLN A 200 13.50 -6.05 1.84
C GLN A 200 12.06 -5.82 2.33
N LEU A 201 11.63 -6.55 3.35
CA LEU A 201 10.34 -6.31 3.99
C LEU A 201 10.37 -4.98 4.76
N GLN A 202 11.46 -4.68 5.45
CA GLN A 202 11.59 -3.44 6.21
C GLN A 202 11.51 -2.21 5.29
N VAL A 203 12.25 -2.22 4.17
CA VAL A 203 12.17 -1.18 3.14
C VAL A 203 10.74 -1.03 2.63
N ALA A 204 10.09 -2.15 2.29
CA ALA A 204 8.74 -2.16 1.76
C ALA A 204 7.68 -1.65 2.78
N CYS A 205 7.83 -1.99 4.06
CA CYS A 205 6.96 -1.50 5.13
C CYS A 205 7.15 0.01 5.35
N MET A 206 8.39 0.49 5.41
CA MET A 206 8.67 1.92 5.58
C MET A 206 8.14 2.74 4.40
N GLN A 207 8.31 2.22 3.18
CA GLN A 207 7.75 2.81 1.97
C GLN A 207 6.21 2.85 2.01
N PHE A 208 5.56 1.80 2.52
CA PHE A 208 4.11 1.79 2.66
C PHE A 208 3.59 2.78 3.70
N ILE A 209 4.30 2.91 4.83
CA ILE A 209 4.03 3.95 5.83
C ILE A 209 4.14 5.34 5.18
N ASN A 210 5.21 5.61 4.44
CA ASN A 210 5.37 6.86 3.71
C ASN A 210 4.24 7.09 2.70
N ALA A 211 3.83 6.07 1.96
CA ALA A 211 2.70 6.20 1.03
C ALA A 211 1.42 6.63 1.75
N LEU A 212 1.08 6.01 2.88
CA LEU A 212 -0.12 6.34 3.66
C LEU A 212 -0.05 7.72 4.32
N VAL A 213 1.08 8.08 4.95
CA VAL A 213 1.23 9.33 5.70
C VAL A 213 1.37 10.54 4.78
N THR A 214 2.00 10.37 3.62
CA THR A 214 2.19 11.49 2.68
C THR A 214 0.97 11.69 1.78
N SER A 215 0.14 10.66 1.54
CA SER A 215 -0.97 10.72 0.59
C SER A 215 -2.01 11.82 0.91
N PRO A 216 -2.52 11.97 2.15
CA PRO A 216 -3.52 12.99 2.46
C PRO A 216 -3.09 14.43 2.15
N TYR A 217 -4.04 15.23 1.66
CA TYR A 217 -3.87 16.67 1.54
C TYR A 217 -4.05 17.41 2.87
N ASP A 218 -4.93 16.89 3.73
CA ASP A 218 -5.22 17.48 5.03
C ASP A 218 -4.08 17.24 6.03
N LEU A 219 -3.56 18.31 6.62
CA LEU A 219 -2.45 18.28 7.58
C LEU A 219 -2.81 17.48 8.83
N ASP A 220 -4.01 17.70 9.37
CA ASP A 220 -4.44 17.05 10.61
C ASP A 220 -4.54 15.53 10.42
N PHE A 221 -4.99 15.08 9.25
CA PHE A 221 -5.02 13.68 8.90
C PHE A 221 -3.63 13.06 8.70
N ARG A 222 -2.68 13.79 8.08
CA ARG A 222 -1.27 13.33 8.00
C ARG A 222 -0.66 13.15 9.39
N ILE A 223 -0.83 14.14 10.26
CA ILE A 223 -0.37 14.12 11.65
C ILE A 223 -1.02 12.97 12.41
N HIS A 224 -2.33 12.76 12.24
CA HIS A 224 -3.07 11.66 12.86
C HIS A 224 -2.49 10.30 12.50
N LEU A 225 -2.35 10.00 11.21
CA LEU A 225 -1.78 8.73 10.72
C LEU A 225 -0.35 8.52 11.21
N ARG A 226 0.49 9.56 11.13
CA ARG A 226 1.88 9.48 11.62
C ARG A 226 1.94 9.15 13.10
N ASN A 227 1.15 9.86 13.91
CA ASN A 227 1.11 9.65 15.35
C ASN A 227 0.58 8.26 15.71
N GLU A 228 -0.35 7.70 14.94
CA GLU A 228 -0.83 6.34 15.12
C GLU A 228 0.27 5.30 14.86
N PHE A 229 1.03 5.41 13.76
CA PHE A 229 2.19 4.54 13.52
C PHE A 229 3.24 4.66 14.63
N LEU A 230 3.55 5.87 15.07
CA LEU A 230 4.50 6.11 16.16
C LEU A 230 4.07 5.43 17.47
N ARG A 231 2.77 5.50 17.80
CA ARG A 231 2.19 4.81 18.98
C ARG A 231 2.13 3.29 18.82
N SER A 232 1.95 2.81 17.59
CA SER A 232 1.94 1.37 17.27
C SER A 232 3.31 0.69 17.39
N GLY A 233 4.37 1.43 17.77
CA GLY A 233 5.72 0.89 18.00
C GLY A 233 6.80 1.47 17.08
N LEU A 234 6.44 2.18 16.00
CA LEU A 234 7.41 2.72 15.04
C LEU A 234 8.46 3.60 15.72
N LYS A 235 8.06 4.43 16.69
CA LYS A 235 8.96 5.38 17.37
C LYS A 235 10.17 4.69 18.00
N ALA A 236 9.97 3.53 18.62
CA ALA A 236 11.03 2.78 19.29
C ALA A 236 11.98 2.09 18.29
N MET A 237 11.49 1.75 17.10
CA MET A 237 12.28 1.07 16.06
C MET A 237 13.16 2.02 15.24
N LEU A 238 12.76 3.29 15.09
CA LEU A 238 13.45 4.26 14.23
C LEU A 238 14.99 4.34 14.48
N PRO A 239 15.50 4.35 15.72
CA PRO A 239 16.95 4.36 15.95
C PRO A 239 17.65 3.13 15.35
N GLY A 240 17.14 1.92 15.63
CA GLY A 240 17.73 0.68 15.11
C GLY A 240 17.59 0.52 13.60
N LEU A 241 16.57 1.11 12.98
CA LEU A 241 16.44 1.14 11.53
C LEU A 241 17.48 2.05 10.87
N LYS A 242 17.89 3.15 11.52
CA LYS A 242 18.92 4.09 11.03
C LYS A 242 20.34 3.53 11.11
N GLU A 243 20.56 2.52 11.95
CA GLU A 243 21.87 1.87 12.08
C GLU A 243 22.10 0.80 10.99
N LYS A 244 21.10 0.50 10.17
CA LYS A 244 21.23 -0.48 9.09
C LYS A 244 21.93 0.15 7.88
N GLU A 245 22.94 -0.55 7.35
CA GLU A 245 23.62 -0.18 6.12
C GLU A 245 22.76 -0.52 4.89
N ASN A 246 21.74 0.31 4.60
CA ASN A 246 20.88 0.11 3.44
C ASN A 246 20.37 1.43 2.84
N ASP A 247 20.89 1.78 1.65
CA ASP A 247 20.55 3.02 0.95
C ASP A 247 19.04 3.19 0.70
N GLU A 248 18.33 2.11 0.35
CA GLU A 248 16.90 2.16 0.07
C GLU A 248 16.10 2.50 1.35
N LEU A 249 16.44 1.87 2.48
CA LEU A 249 15.84 2.15 3.78
C LEU A 249 16.15 3.58 4.24
N ASP A 250 17.40 4.02 4.08
CA ASP A 250 17.83 5.38 4.43
C ASP A 250 17.08 6.46 3.64
N ILE A 251 16.80 6.19 2.36
CA ILE A 251 15.92 7.06 1.56
C ILE A 251 14.53 7.12 2.19
N GLN A 252 13.93 5.97 2.56
CA GLN A 252 12.59 5.97 3.15
C GLN A 252 12.53 6.64 4.54
N LEU A 253 13.55 6.47 5.37
CA LEU A 253 13.64 7.12 6.67
C LEU A 253 13.80 8.63 6.53
N ARG A 254 14.61 9.10 5.58
CA ARG A 254 14.73 10.53 5.26
C ARG A 254 13.41 11.12 4.78
N VAL A 255 12.71 10.45 3.86
CA VAL A 255 11.39 10.90 3.37
C VAL A 255 10.40 11.07 4.53
N PHE A 256 10.39 10.14 5.48
CA PHE A 256 9.51 10.22 6.65
C PHE A 256 9.84 11.42 7.55
N GLU A 257 11.13 11.67 7.79
CA GLU A 257 11.59 12.77 8.65
C GLU A 257 11.37 14.14 7.97
N GLU A 258 11.77 14.29 6.70
CA GLU A 258 11.53 15.50 5.90
C GLU A 258 10.03 15.85 5.89
N ASN A 259 9.17 14.86 5.66
CA ASN A 259 7.72 15.09 5.65
C ASN A 259 7.16 15.45 7.04
N LYS A 260 7.77 14.96 8.13
CA LYS A 260 7.39 15.36 9.50
C LYS A 260 7.80 16.81 9.78
N GLU A 261 8.99 17.23 9.33
CA GLU A 261 9.45 18.62 9.44
C GLU A 261 8.58 19.58 8.62
N ASP A 262 8.21 19.20 7.41
CA ASP A 262 7.28 19.96 6.57
C ASP A 262 5.92 20.17 7.26
N ASP A 263 5.36 19.11 7.85
CA ASP A 263 4.10 19.19 8.60
C ASP A 263 4.21 20.10 9.83
N LEU A 264 5.36 20.08 10.53
CA LEU A 264 5.62 20.96 11.67
C LEU A 264 5.71 22.43 11.23
N ASN A 265 6.34 22.70 10.09
CA ASN A 265 6.41 24.04 9.51
C ASN A 265 5.02 24.54 9.10
N GLU A 266 4.22 23.70 8.43
CA GLU A 266 2.83 24.04 8.08
C GLU A 266 1.98 24.35 9.33
N LEU A 267 2.11 23.53 10.38
CA LEU A 267 1.43 23.75 11.65
C LEU A 267 1.85 25.07 12.32
N SER A 268 3.14 25.37 12.32
CA SER A 268 3.69 26.63 12.83
C SER A 268 3.11 27.84 12.10
N HIS A 269 3.01 27.77 10.76
CA HIS A 269 2.37 28.82 9.97
C HIS A 269 0.89 29.00 10.35
N ARG A 270 0.10 27.92 10.46
CA ARG A 270 -1.31 27.98 10.90
C ARG A 270 -1.44 28.63 12.29
N LEU A 271 -0.55 28.33 13.22
CA LEU A 271 -0.55 28.93 14.56
C LEU A 271 -0.24 30.43 14.53
N ASN A 272 0.69 30.86 13.68
CA ASN A 272 1.00 32.28 13.51
C ASN A 272 -0.16 33.05 12.88
N ASP A 273 -0.85 32.46 11.91
CA ASP A 273 -2.04 33.06 11.29
C ASP A 273 -3.16 33.23 12.32
N ILE A 274 -3.45 32.20 13.12
CA ILE A 274 -4.43 32.27 14.22
C ILE A 274 -4.04 33.37 15.22
N ARG A 275 -2.76 33.45 15.60
CA ARG A 275 -2.28 34.48 16.53
C ARG A 275 -2.52 35.88 15.98
N ALA A 276 -2.23 36.11 14.69
CA ALA A 276 -2.45 37.39 14.04
C ALA A 276 -3.93 37.77 13.97
N GLU A 277 -4.83 36.81 13.72
CA GLU A 277 -6.28 37.03 13.74
C GLU A 277 -6.82 37.32 15.15
N MET A 278 -6.29 36.64 16.17
CA MET A 278 -6.70 36.84 17.57
C MET A 278 -6.10 38.09 18.21
N GLU A 279 -5.14 38.76 17.58
CA GLU A 279 -4.53 40.00 18.09
C GLU A 279 -5.42 41.24 17.87
N TYR A 280 -6.67 41.08 17.40
CA TYR A 280 -7.67 42.13 17.46
C TYR A 280 -8.19 42.32 18.90
N PRO A 281 -7.88 43.44 19.57
CA PRO A 281 -8.38 43.70 20.91
C PRO A 281 -9.90 43.82 20.85
N PHE A 282 -10.60 43.12 21.75
CA PHE A 282 -11.99 43.45 22.08
C PHE A 282 -12.06 44.97 22.28
N PRO A 283 -12.91 45.72 21.57
CA PRO A 283 -13.07 47.13 21.87
C PRO A 283 -13.60 47.20 23.29
N THR A 284 -12.75 47.60 24.23
CA THR A 284 -13.20 48.10 25.52
C THR A 284 -14.15 49.23 25.20
N LYS A 285 -15.46 48.93 25.27
CA LYS A 285 -16.47 49.97 25.27
C LYS A 285 -16.19 50.80 26.52
N ASN A 286 -15.48 51.91 26.33
CA ASN A 286 -15.34 52.96 27.32
C ASN A 286 -16.73 53.57 27.53
N TYR A 287 -17.52 52.97 28.42
CA TYR A 287 -18.74 53.55 28.97
C TYR A 287 -18.41 54.50 30.13
N PHE A 288 -17.50 55.45 29.92
CA PHE A 288 -17.28 56.61 30.76
C PHE A 288 -16.66 57.65 29.81
N SER A 289 -17.25 58.79 29.45
CA SER A 289 -17.85 59.80 30.31
C SER A 289 -18.59 60.84 29.45
N THR A 290 -19.88 61.07 29.70
CA THR A 290 -20.56 62.34 29.40
C THR A 290 -21.57 62.63 30.51
N SER A 291 -21.05 63.12 31.63
CA SER A 291 -21.72 63.87 32.69
C SER A 291 -20.54 64.49 33.43
N VAL A 292 -20.27 65.80 33.38
CA VAL A 292 -21.10 66.96 33.70
C VAL A 292 -20.60 68.16 32.90
#